data_AF-A0A843EQK7-F1
#
_entry.id   AF-A0A843EQK7-F1
#
_cell.length_a   1.000
_cell.length_b   1.000
_cell.length_c   1.000
_cell.angle_alpha   90.00
_cell.angle_beta   90.00
_cell.angle_gamma   90.00
#
_symmetry.space_group_name_H-M   'P 1'
#
loop_
_entity.id
_entity.type
_entity.pdbx_description
1 polymer ?
#
loop_
_entity_poly.entity_id
_entity_poly.type
_entity_poly.pdbx_seq_one_letter_code
_entity_poly.pdbx_strand_id
1 'polypeptide(L)' 'MPPISVKNTKEASVEDTDSKFIWGVDKGNELIKFNNNLKWIKDVNLFDGVNVYKPHYRIVTWLPMLRKRMDYITVLEK' A
#
# COMPACT_ATOMS: atom_id res chain seq x y z
N MET A 1 -6.37 10.15 13.76
CA MET A 1 -5.06 10.63 14.25
C MET A 1 -4.26 11.12 13.07
N PRO A 2 -3.61 12.30 13.13
CA PRO A 2 -2.71 12.74 12.06
C PRO A 2 -1.44 11.87 12.10
N PRO A 3 -0.79 11.59 10.97
CA PRO A 3 0.46 10.82 10.93
C PRO A 3 1.61 11.73 11.40
N ILE A 4 1.64 12.05 12.68
CA ILE A 4 2.76 12.74 13.33
C ILE A 4 3.74 11.66 13.73
N SER A 5 4.85 11.59 12.98
CA SER A 5 6.13 10.95 13.36
C SER A 5 5.99 9.84 14.40
N VAL A 6 5.55 8.66 13.96
CA VAL A 6 5.87 7.45 14.71
C VAL A 6 7.39 7.40 14.76
N LYS A 7 7.97 7.49 15.96
CA LYS A 7 9.40 7.17 16.16
C LYS A 7 9.65 5.83 15.47
N ASN A 8 10.79 5.67 14.81
CA ASN A 8 11.26 4.41 14.21
C ASN A 8 11.50 3.34 15.30
N THR A 9 10.49 3.03 16.10
CA THR A 9 10.50 2.01 17.13
C THR A 9 10.12 0.72 16.43
N LYS A 10 11.02 -0.25 16.43
CA LYS A 10 10.73 -1.58 15.90
C LYS A 10 9.58 -2.17 16.71
N GLU A 11 8.60 -2.78 16.03
CA GLU A 11 7.57 -3.54 16.73
C GLU A 11 8.20 -4.79 17.36
N ALA A 12 7.78 -5.13 18.59
CA ALA A 12 8.34 -6.25 19.34
C ALA A 12 8.27 -7.60 18.60
N SER A 13 7.28 -7.78 17.71
CA SER A 13 7.14 -8.98 16.88
C SER A 13 8.26 -9.14 15.84
N VAL A 14 9.03 -8.09 15.55
CA VAL A 14 10.12 -8.08 14.56
C VAL A 14 11.48 -8.31 15.22
N GLU A 15 11.60 -8.05 16.53
CA GLU A 15 12.88 -8.22 17.25
C GLU A 15 13.33 -9.69 17.33
N ASP A 16 12.38 -10.62 17.27
CA ASP A 16 12.64 -12.07 17.32
C ASP A 16 12.95 -12.68 15.94
N THR A 17 12.97 -11.87 14.87
CA THR A 17 13.24 -12.33 13.50
C THR A 17 14.50 -11.67 12.95
N ASP A 18 15.35 -12.43 12.23
CA ASP A 18 16.58 -11.92 11.58
C ASP A 18 16.28 -11.01 10.35
N SER A 19 15.10 -10.39 10.34
CA SER A 19 14.62 -9.51 9.29
C SER A 19 15.24 -8.12 9.41
N LYS A 20 15.88 -7.65 8.33
CA LYS A 20 16.40 -6.29 8.21
C LYS A 20 15.28 -5.33 7.80
N PHE A 21 14.93 -4.42 8.70
CA PHE A 21 13.94 -3.37 8.42
C PHE A 21 14.60 -2.19 7.70
N ILE A 22 14.08 -1.81 6.54
CA ILE A 22 14.57 -0.66 5.76
C ILE A 22 13.44 0.37 5.73
N TRP A 23 13.62 1.45 6.48
CA TRP A 23 12.78 2.64 6.37
C TRP A 23 13.21 3.45 5.15
N GLY A 24 12.26 4.05 4.42
CA GLY A 24 12.58 4.94 3.30
C GLY A 24 11.97 4.55 1.95
N VAL A 25 11.03 3.61 1.93
CA VAL A 25 10.18 3.36 0.76
C VAL A 25 8.92 4.19 0.89
N ASP A 26 8.80 5.25 0.09
CA ASP A 26 7.62 6.13 0.07
C ASP A 26 6.50 5.53 -0.79
N LYS A 27 6.89 4.77 -1.83
CA LYS A 27 5.97 4.16 -2.80
C LYS A 27 6.28 2.70 -2.98
N GLY A 28 5.23 1.87 -3.06
CA GLY A 28 5.38 0.43 -3.24
C GLY A 28 6.33 0.05 -4.39
N ASN A 29 6.38 0.81 -5.49
CA ASN A 29 7.22 0.47 -6.65
C ASN A 29 8.72 0.43 -6.32
N GLU A 30 9.13 1.14 -5.27
CA GLU A 30 10.52 1.23 -4.87
C GLU A 30 10.98 -0.06 -4.20
N LEU A 31 10.05 -0.92 -3.76
CA LEU A 31 10.35 -2.27 -3.25
C LEU A 31 11.09 -3.14 -4.28
N ILE A 32 10.82 -2.94 -5.58
CA ILE A 32 11.51 -3.67 -6.66
C ILE A 32 13.02 -3.42 -6.61
N LYS A 33 13.45 -2.21 -6.20
CA LYS A 33 14.87 -1.85 -6.11
C LYS A 33 15.62 -2.67 -5.04
N PHE A 34 14.92 -3.19 -4.04
CA PHE A 34 15.49 -3.94 -2.94
C PHE A 34 15.40 -5.46 -3.16
N ASN A 35 14.47 -5.92 -4.00
CA ASN A 35 14.30 -7.34 -4.30
C ASN A 35 13.84 -7.54 -5.75
N ASN A 36 14.81 -7.80 -6.62
CA ASN A 36 14.57 -8.04 -8.05
C ASN A 36 13.75 -9.30 -8.36
N ASN A 37 13.53 -10.19 -7.39
CA ASN A 37 12.64 -11.33 -7.57
C ASN A 37 11.16 -10.90 -7.51
N LEU A 38 10.85 -9.74 -6.95
CA LEU A 38 9.48 -9.26 -6.90
C LEU A 38 9.11 -8.55 -8.20
N LYS A 39 8.13 -9.08 -8.91
CA LYS A 39 7.53 -8.45 -10.09
C LYS A 39 6.29 -7.66 -9.71
N TRP A 40 6.25 -6.41 -10.17
CA TRP A 40 5.06 -5.58 -10.05
C TRP A 40 3.98 -6.05 -11.01
N ILE A 41 2.82 -6.42 -10.48
CA ILE A 41 1.69 -6.85 -11.32
C ILE A 41 0.75 -5.68 -11.57
N LYS A 42 0.20 -5.11 -10.50
CA LYS A 42 -0.76 -3.99 -10.58
C LYS A 42 -1.02 -3.36 -9.22
N ASP A 43 -1.53 -2.15 -9.26
CA ASP A 43 -2.19 -1.52 -8.12
C ASP A 43 -3.70 -1.71 -8.21
N VAL A 44 -4.30 -2.13 -7.10
CA VAL A 44 -5.74 -2.31 -6.96
C VAL A 44 -6.27 -1.23 -6.02
N ASN A 45 -7.27 -0.47 -6.47
CA ASN A 45 -7.91 0.52 -5.62
C ASN A 45 -8.79 -0.20 -4.58
N LEU A 46 -8.62 0.13 -3.30
CA LEU A 46 -9.42 -0.43 -2.22
C LEU A 46 -10.93 -0.20 -2.43
N PHE A 47 -11.31 0.94 -2.99
CA PHE A 47 -12.71 1.27 -3.27
C PHE A 47 -13.31 0.44 -4.40
N ASP A 48 -12.50 -0.15 -5.29
CA ASP A 48 -13.03 -1.07 -6.31
C ASP A 48 -13.60 -2.33 -5.65
N GLY A 49 -12.98 -2.82 -4.56
CA GLY A 49 -13.55 -3.88 -3.74
C GLY A 49 -14.85 -3.46 -3.06
N VAL A 50 -14.89 -2.24 -2.52
CA VAL A 50 -16.11 -1.69 -1.90
C VAL A 50 -17.26 -1.57 -2.89
N ASN A 51 -16.97 -1.19 -4.15
CA ASN A 51 -17.97 -1.09 -5.21
C ASN A 51 -18.69 -2.41 -5.49
N VAL A 52 -18.01 -3.56 -5.32
CA VAL A 52 -18.62 -4.89 -5.46
C VAL A 52 -19.72 -5.11 -4.42
N TYR A 53 -19.50 -4.65 -3.18
CA TYR A 53 -20.46 -4.82 -2.08
C TYR A 53 -21.48 -3.67 -1.99
N LYS A 54 -21.09 -2.46 -2.40
CA LYS A 54 -21.91 -1.24 -2.32
C LYS A 54 -21.80 -0.44 -3.63
N PRO A 55 -22.61 -0.77 -4.64
CA PRO A 55 -22.49 -0.20 -5.99
C PRO A 55 -22.74 1.32 -6.05
N HIS A 56 -23.42 1.90 -5.06
CA HIS A 56 -23.64 3.35 -4.93
C HIS A 56 -22.33 4.14 -4.81
N TYR A 57 -21.25 3.53 -4.30
CA TYR A 57 -19.93 4.17 -4.23
C TYR A 57 -19.24 4.30 -5.59
N ARG A 58 -19.78 3.67 -6.64
CA ARG A 58 -19.22 3.73 -7.99
C ARG A 58 -19.11 5.16 -8.51
N ILE A 59 -20.05 6.03 -8.10
CA ILE A 59 -20.05 7.46 -8.44
C ILE A 59 -18.80 8.15 -7.88
N VAL A 60 -18.42 7.83 -6.64
CA VAL A 60 -17.24 8.39 -5.97
C VAL A 60 -15.96 7.95 -6.66
N THR A 61 -15.86 6.67 -7.04
CA THR A 61 -14.69 6.13 -7.79
C THR A 61 -14.64 6.58 -9.26
N TRP A 62 -15.76 7.04 -9.82
CA TRP A 62 -15.82 7.51 -11.20
C TRP A 62 -15.17 8.89 -11.37
N LEU A 63 -15.23 9.76 -10.35
CA LEU A 63 -14.57 11.06 -10.40
C LEU A 63 -13.04 10.92 -10.34
N PRO A 64 -12.29 11.37 -11.37
CA PRO A 64 -10.84 11.19 -11.44
C PRO A 64 -10.08 11.93 -10.35
N MET A 65 -10.61 13.04 -9.84
CA MET A 65 -9.99 13.80 -8.75
C MET A 65 -10.00 13.02 -7.44
N LEU A 66 -11.10 12.33 -7.14
CA LEU A 66 -11.23 11.50 -5.95
C LEU A 66 -10.39 10.23 -6.08
N ARG A 67 -10.40 9.61 -7.27
CA ARG A 67 -9.62 8.41 -7.57
C ARG A 67 -8.11 8.58 -7.39
N LYS A 68 -7.56 9.77 -7.66
CA LYS A 68 -6.14 10.10 -7.42
C LYS A 68 -5.76 10.23 -5.94
N ARG A 69 -6.74 10.40 -5.06
CA ARG A 69 -6.56 10.58 -3.60
C ARG A 69 -6.91 9.33 -2.79
N MET A 70 -7.38 8.27 -3.46
CA MET A 70 -7.74 7.01 -2.84
C MET A 70 -6.51 6.16 -2.53
N ASP A 71 -6.67 5.25 -1.58
CA ASP A 71 -5.64 4.28 -1.22
C ASP A 71 -5.62 3.10 -2.19
N TYR A 72 -4.41 2.60 -2.45
CA TYR A 72 -4.16 1.48 -3.35
C TYR A 72 -3.39 0.38 -2.62
N ILE A 73 -3.73 -0.86 -2.93
CA ILE A 73 -2.94 -2.04 -2.57
C ILE A 73 -2.17 -2.49 -3.79
N THR A 74 -0.86 -2.59 -3.65
CA THR A 74 0.01 -3.15 -4.66
C THR A 74 -0.02 -4.68 -4.61
N VAL A 75 -0.14 -5.31 -5.78
CA VAL A 75 0.03 -6.75 -5.96
C VAL A 75 1.40 -7.03 -6.57
N LEU A 76 2.18 -7.86 -5.86
CA LEU A 76 3.51 -8.32 -6.25
C LEU A 76 3.51 -9.83 -6.44
N GLU A 77 4.26 -10.32 -7.43
CA GLU A 77 4.54 -11.73 -7.66
C GLU A 77 6.02 -12.03 -7.37
N LYS A 78 6.34 -13.26 -6.95
CA LYS A 78 7.71 -13.72 -6.62
C LYS A 78 8.30 -14.56 -7.74
#